data_AF-A0A537MTC2-F1
#
_entry.id   AF-A0A537MTC2-F1
#
_cell.length_a   1.000
_cell.length_b   1.000
_cell.length_c   1.000
_cell.angle_alpha   90.00
_cell.angle_beta   90.00
_cell.angle_gamma   90.00
#
_symmetry.space_group_name_H-M   'P 1'
#
loop_
_entity.id
_entity.type
_entity.pdbx_description
1 polymer ?
#
loop_
_entity_poly.entity_id
_entity_poly.type
_entity_poly.pdbx_seq_one_letter_code
_entity_poly.pdbx_strand_id
1 'polypeptide(L)'
;MADICLIVEGAYPYVSGGVSAWVHGVIRRQPDLRFCVVAILPAPPPPPLKYDRLPNLDALHHLYLSETYSRRGRRGYSSFDEAAFDRAVDAFLSGGGLAELASVDRLIGPLVTARRTGDLLDSTLAWNLVCDLYTREMPHESFLHFFWAWRALFGGLVATLSFPLPPAHVYHTVSTGYAGLLAARAAIETGAGLRFSRQTGSSTRSTRDLPFMTLAAICAIFGRPHSRAMPRRAMKRARR
;
A
#
# COMPACT_ATOMS: atom_id res chain seq x y z
N MET A 1 -6.63 6.04 -23.67
CA MET A 1 -7.31 5.96 -22.36
C MET A 1 -7.88 4.57 -22.26
N ALA A 2 -7.68 3.87 -21.15
CA ALA A 2 -8.16 2.50 -20.97
C ALA A 2 -9.56 2.48 -20.36
N ASP A 3 -10.33 1.41 -20.61
CA ASP A 3 -11.64 1.21 -19.97
C ASP A 3 -11.46 0.80 -18.51
N ILE A 4 -10.53 -0.13 -18.27
CA ILE A 4 -10.28 -0.69 -16.94
C ILE A 4 -8.79 -0.70 -16.64
N CYS A 5 -8.41 -0.10 -15.50
CA CYS A 5 -7.10 -0.25 -14.89
C CYS A 5 -7.14 -1.34 -13.81
N LEU A 6 -6.45 -2.45 -14.06
CA LEU A 6 -6.28 -3.54 -13.10
C LEU A 6 -5.04 -3.29 -12.25
N ILE A 7 -5.21 -3.17 -10.93
CA ILE A 7 -4.12 -3.01 -9.97
C ILE A 7 -3.91 -4.36 -9.29
N VAL A 8 -2.69 -4.90 -9.42
CA VAL A 8 -2.37 -6.27 -8.99
C VAL A 8 -1.13 -6.28 -8.10
N GLU A 9 -1.34 -6.63 -6.84
CA GLU A 9 -0.28 -7.03 -5.91
C GLU A 9 -0.04 -8.54 -6.08
N GLY A 10 1.20 -8.96 -6.36
CA GLY A 10 1.49 -10.36 -6.71
C GLY A 10 1.89 -10.58 -8.18
N ALA A 11 2.28 -9.50 -8.87
CA ALA A 11 3.11 -9.54 -10.07
C ALA A 11 2.55 -10.36 -11.25
N TYR A 12 1.29 -10.16 -11.64
CA TYR A 12 0.91 -10.41 -13.04
C TYR A 12 1.64 -9.38 -13.92
N PRO A 13 2.23 -9.74 -15.07
CA PRO A 13 2.31 -11.06 -15.74
C PRO A 13 3.61 -11.86 -15.47
N TYR A 14 4.27 -11.65 -14.34
CA TYR A 14 5.59 -12.19 -13.99
C TYR A 14 5.55 -13.47 -13.15
N VAL A 15 4.52 -13.66 -12.36
CA VAL A 15 4.39 -14.80 -11.44
C VAL A 15 3.24 -15.68 -11.91
N SER A 16 3.51 -16.98 -12.03
CA SER A 16 2.48 -17.99 -12.27
C SER A 16 1.76 -18.26 -10.95
N GLY A 17 0.45 -18.06 -10.93
CA GLY A 17 -0.38 -18.25 -9.74
C GLY A 17 -1.85 -18.01 -10.02
N GLY A 18 -2.72 -18.33 -9.06
CA GLY A 18 -4.17 -18.23 -9.23
C GLY A 18 -4.65 -16.82 -9.61
N VAL A 19 -4.08 -15.78 -8.98
CA VAL A 19 -4.40 -14.37 -9.27
C VAL A 19 -3.96 -14.00 -10.68
N SER A 20 -2.70 -14.26 -11.05
CA SER A 20 -2.17 -13.94 -12.39
C SER A 20 -2.91 -14.67 -13.51
N ALA A 21 -3.19 -15.96 -13.34
CA ALA A 21 -3.97 -16.73 -14.30
C ALA A 21 -5.39 -16.20 -14.45
N TRP A 22 -6.01 -15.79 -13.33
CA TRP A 22 -7.34 -15.17 -13.34
C TRP A 22 -7.32 -13.82 -14.06
N VAL A 23 -6.37 -12.94 -13.75
CA VAL A 23 -6.21 -11.63 -14.41
C VAL A 23 -6.02 -11.81 -15.91
N HIS A 24 -5.12 -12.70 -16.33
CA HIS A 24 -4.90 -13.02 -17.74
C HIS A 24 -6.18 -13.50 -18.42
N GLY A 25 -6.93 -14.39 -17.76
CA GLY A 25 -8.20 -14.90 -18.25
C GLY A 25 -9.29 -13.83 -18.35
N VAL A 26 -9.36 -12.89 -17.40
CA VAL A 26 -10.33 -11.77 -17.43
C VAL A 26 -10.07 -10.89 -18.64
N ILE A 27 -8.82 -10.46 -18.85
CA ILE A 27 -8.45 -9.64 -19.99
C ILE A 27 -8.76 -10.39 -21.29
N ARG A 28 -8.35 -11.66 -21.40
CA ARG A 28 -8.55 -12.47 -22.61
C ARG A 28 -10.03 -12.71 -22.97
N ARG A 29 -10.92 -12.83 -21.98
CA ARG A 29 -12.36 -13.09 -22.20
C ARG A 29 -13.18 -11.83 -22.51
N GLN A 30 -12.55 -10.65 -22.50
CA GLN A 30 -13.22 -9.36 -22.71
C GLN A 30 -12.50 -8.58 -23.82
N PRO A 31 -12.47 -9.10 -25.07
CA PRO A 31 -11.71 -8.48 -26.16
C PRO A 31 -12.21 -7.08 -26.53
N ASP A 32 -13.48 -6.77 -26.24
CA ASP A 32 -14.11 -5.48 -26.55
C ASP A 32 -13.68 -4.35 -25.58
N LEU A 33 -13.04 -4.69 -24.46
CA LEU A 33 -12.57 -3.74 -23.46
C LEU A 33 -11.05 -3.59 -23.52
N ARG A 34 -10.60 -2.35 -23.34
CA ARG A 34 -9.18 -2.01 -23.26
C ARG A 34 -8.71 -1.99 -21.82
N PHE A 35 -7.67 -2.77 -21.53
CA PHE A 35 -7.10 -2.89 -20.20
C PHE A 35 -5.76 -2.19 -20.11
N CYS A 36 -5.49 -1.56 -18.97
CA CYS A 36 -4.14 -1.30 -18.49
C CYS A 36 -3.93 -2.02 -17.16
N VAL A 37 -2.67 -2.38 -16.87
CA VAL A 37 -2.31 -3.08 -15.64
C VAL A 37 -1.27 -2.27 -14.90
N VAL A 38 -1.47 -2.10 -13.59
CA VAL A 38 -0.44 -1.65 -12.65
C VAL A 38 0.01 -2.86 -11.83
N ALA A 39 1.21 -3.34 -12.10
CA ALA A 39 1.84 -4.41 -11.34
C ALA A 39 2.67 -3.82 -10.20
N ILE A 40 2.32 -4.18 -8.96
CA ILE A 40 3.08 -3.79 -7.78
C ILE A 40 4.21 -4.80 -7.58
N LEU A 41 5.44 -4.30 -7.57
CA LEU A 41 6.68 -5.07 -7.49
C LEU A 41 7.55 -4.57 -6.32
N PRO A 42 8.35 -5.44 -5.68
CA PRO A 42 9.19 -5.03 -4.57
C PRO A 42 10.31 -4.08 -5.03
N ALA A 43 11.01 -4.40 -6.11
CA ALA A 43 12.15 -3.64 -6.62
C ALA A 43 12.39 -3.88 -8.13
N PRO A 44 13.06 -2.96 -8.84
CA PRO A 44 13.55 -3.20 -10.20
C PRO A 44 14.80 -4.11 -10.20
N PRO A 45 15.13 -4.74 -11.34
CA PRO A 45 14.35 -4.83 -12.57
C PRO A 45 13.14 -5.78 -12.43
N PRO A 46 12.12 -5.69 -13.32
CA PRO A 46 11.01 -6.63 -13.29
C PRO A 46 11.50 -8.04 -13.66
N PRO A 47 10.87 -9.11 -13.13
CA PRO A 47 11.19 -10.48 -13.54
C PRO A 47 10.85 -10.74 -15.03
N PRO A 48 11.27 -11.87 -15.61
CA PRO A 48 10.85 -12.24 -16.96
C PRO A 48 9.34 -12.50 -17.04
N LEU A 49 8.73 -12.14 -18.18
CA LEU A 49 7.32 -12.37 -18.46
C LEU A 49 7.02 -13.87 -18.49
N LYS A 50 5.92 -14.28 -17.85
CA LYS A 50 5.41 -15.66 -17.89
C LYS A 50 4.12 -15.82 -18.68
N TYR A 51 3.49 -14.72 -19.05
CA TYR A 51 2.30 -14.70 -19.87
C TYR A 51 2.57 -13.86 -21.12
N ASP A 52 2.02 -14.30 -22.24
CA ASP A 52 2.10 -13.57 -23.49
C ASP A 52 1.31 -12.27 -23.40
N ARG A 53 1.73 -11.27 -24.20
CA ARG A 53 1.01 -10.02 -24.31
C ARG A 53 -0.32 -10.24 -25.02
N LEU A 54 -1.40 -9.75 -24.42
CA LEU A 54 -2.73 -9.77 -25.03
C LEU A 54 -2.97 -8.50 -25.88
N PRO A 55 -3.72 -8.60 -26.99
CA PRO A 55 -3.94 -7.46 -27.90
C PRO A 55 -4.77 -6.34 -27.27
N ASN A 56 -5.63 -6.65 -26.31
CA ASN A 56 -6.44 -5.68 -25.57
C ASN A 56 -5.79 -5.21 -24.26
N LEU A 57 -4.50 -5.51 -24.06
CA LEU A 57 -3.67 -4.94 -23.00
C LEU A 57 -2.82 -3.80 -23.56
N ASP A 58 -3.31 -2.57 -23.35
CA ASP A 58 -2.69 -1.35 -23.86
C ASP A 58 -1.31 -1.10 -23.23
N ALA A 59 -1.27 -1.15 -21.90
CA ALA A 59 -0.10 -0.76 -21.12
C ALA A 59 0.05 -1.63 -19.86
N LEU A 60 1.31 -1.90 -19.53
CA LEU A 60 1.74 -2.51 -18.28
C LEU A 60 2.66 -1.51 -17.58
N HIS A 61 2.21 -1.04 -16.41
CA HIS A 61 2.94 -0.10 -15.57
C HIS A 61 3.50 -0.83 -14.35
N HIS A 62 4.68 -0.44 -13.89
CA HIS A 62 5.30 -1.00 -12.69
C HIS A 62 5.33 0.03 -11.58
N LEU A 63 4.79 -0.35 -10.44
CA LEU A 63 4.93 0.38 -9.19
C LEU A 63 5.91 -0.39 -8.32
N TYR A 64 7.10 0.18 -8.11
CA TYR A 64 8.14 -0.43 -7.28
C TYR A 64 8.08 0.10 -5.85
N LEU A 65 7.86 -0.77 -4.87
CA LEU A 65 7.75 -0.39 -3.46
C LEU A 65 9.09 0.11 -2.88
N SER A 66 10.23 -0.31 -3.44
CA SER A 66 11.55 0.17 -3.06
C SER A 66 11.89 1.54 -3.64
N GLU A 67 11.16 2.00 -4.68
CA GLU A 67 11.46 3.26 -5.34
C GLU A 67 10.81 4.42 -4.59
N THR A 68 11.64 5.19 -3.89
CA THR A 68 11.31 6.54 -3.45
C THR A 68 12.23 7.52 -4.15
N TYR A 69 11.70 8.68 -4.53
CA TYR A 69 12.49 9.66 -5.26
C TYR A 69 13.32 10.48 -4.26
N SER A 70 14.62 10.20 -4.17
CA SER A 70 15.57 11.01 -3.40
C SER A 70 16.55 11.70 -4.35
N ARG A 71 16.29 12.97 -4.69
CA ARG A 71 17.33 13.77 -5.34
C ARG A 71 18.30 14.26 -4.26
N ARG A 72 19.50 13.68 -4.18
CA ARG A 72 20.57 14.20 -3.30
C ARG A 72 20.80 15.68 -3.61
N GLY A 73 20.38 16.55 -2.71
CA GLY A 73 20.56 18.00 -2.80
C GLY A 73 19.73 18.74 -1.75
N ARG A 74 20.39 19.24 -0.71
CA ARG A 74 19.80 20.03 0.39
C ARG A 74 19.36 21.43 -0.07
N ARG A 75 18.37 21.54 -0.95
CA ARG A 75 17.67 22.82 -1.15
C ARG A 75 16.37 22.77 -0.35
N GLY A 76 16.24 23.67 0.62
CA GLY A 76 15.03 23.79 1.44
C GLY A 76 13.81 23.93 0.55
N TYR A 77 12.78 23.14 0.82
CA TYR A 77 11.50 23.24 0.13
C TYR A 77 10.54 23.97 1.06
N SER A 78 10.20 25.20 0.71
CA SER A 78 9.43 26.10 1.58
C SER A 78 7.93 25.81 1.61
N SER A 79 7.42 24.91 0.76
CA SER A 79 5.99 24.62 0.60
C SER A 79 5.55 23.25 1.12
N PHE A 80 6.42 22.48 1.78
CA PHE A 80 6.02 21.27 2.49
C PHE A 80 5.83 21.61 3.98
N ASP A 81 4.57 21.59 4.41
CA ASP A 81 4.22 21.73 5.83
C ASP A 81 4.33 20.36 6.51
N GLU A 82 5.51 20.09 7.07
CA GLU A 82 5.82 18.83 7.76
C GLU A 82 4.84 18.58 8.92
N ALA A 83 4.45 19.60 9.67
CA ALA A 83 3.53 19.46 10.80
C ALA A 83 2.09 19.13 10.34
N ALA A 84 1.62 19.74 9.24
CA ALA A 84 0.32 19.38 8.67
C ALA A 84 0.33 17.97 8.08
N PHE A 85 1.42 17.59 7.44
CA PHE A 85 1.59 16.23 6.93
C PHE A 85 1.57 15.19 8.07
N ASP A 86 2.24 15.47 9.19
CA ASP A 86 2.26 14.59 10.36
C ASP A 86 0.87 14.29 10.88
N ARG A 87 0.09 15.36 11.13
CA ARG A 87 -1.29 15.24 11.62
C ARG A 87 -2.17 14.48 10.64
N ALA A 88 -1.98 14.68 9.33
CA ALA A 88 -2.75 13.97 8.32
C ALA A 88 -2.39 12.48 8.27
N VAL A 89 -1.10 12.14 8.38
CA VAL A 89 -0.63 10.76 8.41
C VAL A 89 -1.10 10.06 9.68
N ASP A 90 -0.95 10.67 10.85
CA ASP A 90 -1.42 10.09 12.11
C ASP A 90 -2.95 9.87 12.09
N ALA A 91 -3.72 10.85 11.62
CA ALA A 91 -5.17 10.71 11.42
C ALA A 91 -5.51 9.57 10.46
N PHE A 92 -4.79 9.45 9.34
CA PHE A 92 -4.99 8.37 8.38
C PHE A 92 -4.61 6.99 8.94
N LEU A 93 -3.50 6.88 9.67
CA LEU A 93 -3.04 5.62 10.26
C LEU A 93 -3.93 5.17 11.43
N SER A 94 -4.48 6.11 12.20
CA SER A 94 -5.33 5.83 13.36
C SER A 94 -6.80 5.64 13.00
N GLY A 95 -7.35 6.46 12.09
CA GLY A 95 -8.76 6.46 11.71
C GLY A 95 -9.07 5.76 10.38
N GLY A 96 -8.11 5.71 9.46
CA GLY A 96 -8.36 5.36 8.06
C GLY A 96 -9.33 6.35 7.38
N GLY A 97 -9.80 6.01 6.17
CA GLY A 97 -10.84 6.78 5.48
C GLY A 97 -10.36 7.52 4.22
N LEU A 98 -11.32 7.84 3.35
CA LEU A 98 -11.04 8.51 2.07
C LEU A 98 -10.74 10.01 2.25
N ALA A 99 -11.30 10.67 3.26
CA ALA A 99 -11.07 12.08 3.51
C ALA A 99 -9.65 12.33 4.09
N GLU A 100 -9.22 11.44 4.97
CA GLU A 100 -7.90 11.39 5.57
C GLU A 100 -6.86 11.06 4.48
N LEU A 101 -7.14 10.07 3.63
CA LEU A 101 -6.31 9.75 2.48
C LEU A 101 -6.19 10.93 1.51
N ALA A 102 -7.29 11.61 1.19
CA ALA A 102 -7.28 12.80 0.33
C ALA A 102 -6.45 13.94 0.94
N SER A 103 -6.44 14.06 2.27
CA SER A 103 -5.62 15.04 2.98
C SER A 103 -4.14 14.73 2.86
N VAL A 104 -3.75 13.46 3.06
CA VAL A 104 -2.36 13.00 2.90
C VAL A 104 -1.90 13.16 1.45
N ASP A 105 -2.73 12.75 0.48
CA ASP A 105 -2.43 12.84 -0.95
C ASP A 105 -2.20 14.30 -1.42
N ARG A 106 -3.06 15.22 -0.96
CA ARG A 106 -2.88 16.65 -1.23
C ARG A 106 -1.59 17.20 -0.63
N LEU A 107 -1.24 16.81 0.59
CA LEU A 107 -0.06 17.32 1.30
C LEU A 107 1.26 16.73 0.79
N ILE A 108 1.25 15.51 0.23
CA ILE A 108 2.44 14.90 -0.38
C ILE A 108 2.70 15.39 -1.81
N GLY A 109 1.67 15.87 -2.53
CA GLY A 109 1.75 16.34 -3.92
C GLY A 109 2.93 17.28 -4.25
N PRO A 110 3.25 18.29 -3.40
CA PRO A 110 4.44 19.14 -3.57
C PRO A 110 5.76 18.35 -3.62
N LEU A 111 5.92 17.32 -2.77
CA LEU A 111 7.09 16.44 -2.75
C LEU A 111 7.14 15.51 -3.97
N VAL A 112 5.98 14.99 -4.40
CA VAL A 112 5.85 14.16 -5.60
C VAL A 112 6.30 14.96 -6.83
N THR A 113 5.80 16.18 -6.98
CA THR A 113 6.15 17.10 -8.08
C THR A 113 7.64 17.42 -8.07
N ALA A 114 8.22 17.66 -6.88
CA ALA A 114 9.64 17.91 -6.72
C ALA A 114 10.53 16.67 -6.89
N ARG A 115 9.95 15.45 -7.00
CA ARG A 115 10.66 14.16 -6.96
C ARG A 115 11.58 14.03 -5.73
N ARG A 116 11.03 14.36 -4.57
CA ARG A 116 11.74 14.37 -3.26
C ARG A 116 11.00 13.58 -2.19
N THR A 117 10.17 12.63 -2.58
CA THR A 117 9.36 11.84 -1.64
C THR A 117 10.20 10.93 -0.76
N GLY A 118 11.43 10.60 -1.16
CA GLY A 118 12.37 9.88 -0.31
C GLY A 118 12.93 10.72 0.85
N ASP A 119 12.91 12.05 0.76
CA ASP A 119 13.31 12.92 1.88
C ASP A 119 12.36 12.78 3.07
N LEU A 120 11.12 12.37 2.82
CA LEU A 120 10.15 12.06 3.87
C LEU A 120 10.64 10.89 4.73
N LEU A 121 11.24 9.86 4.13
CA LEU A 121 11.80 8.73 4.89
C LEU A 121 12.98 9.14 5.78
N ASP A 122 13.67 10.22 5.43
CA ASP A 122 14.85 10.73 6.14
C ASP A 122 14.54 11.98 7.00
N SER A 123 13.24 12.28 7.17
CA SER A 123 12.75 13.42 7.94
C SER A 123 12.71 13.16 9.45
N THR A 124 12.73 14.24 10.24
CA THR A 124 12.50 14.17 11.68
C THR A 124 11.09 13.67 12.00
N LEU A 125 10.11 14.01 11.17
CA LEU A 125 8.77 13.45 11.23
C LEU A 125 8.75 11.91 11.15
N ALA A 126 9.38 11.33 10.11
CA ALA A 126 9.47 9.88 9.97
C ALA A 126 10.15 9.22 11.18
N TRP A 127 11.18 9.88 11.72
CA TRP A 127 11.88 9.42 12.92
C TRP A 127 10.98 9.41 14.16
N ASN A 128 10.23 10.50 14.40
CA ASN A 128 9.33 10.58 15.55
C ASN A 128 8.20 9.55 15.43
N LEU A 129 7.59 9.43 14.25
CA LEU A 129 6.55 8.44 13.98
C LEU A 129 7.01 7.00 14.27
N VAL A 130 8.21 6.61 13.81
CA VAL A 130 8.71 5.25 14.05
C VAL A 130 9.05 5.03 15.52
N CYS A 131 9.56 6.03 16.24
CA CYS A 131 9.78 5.96 17.67
C CYS A 131 8.47 5.78 18.45
N ASP A 132 7.46 6.61 18.16
CA ASP A 132 6.16 6.57 18.84
C ASP A 132 5.44 5.24 18.58
N LEU A 133 5.44 4.77 17.34
CA LEU A 133 4.88 3.47 16.95
C LEU A 133 5.61 2.31 17.66
N TYR A 134 6.94 2.35 17.71
CA TYR A 134 7.72 1.31 18.40
C TYR A 134 7.38 1.26 19.89
N THR A 135 7.37 2.40 20.57
CA THR A 135 7.09 2.50 22.00
C THR A 135 5.69 2.01 22.34
N ARG A 136 4.71 2.27 21.48
CA ARG A 136 3.32 1.85 21.68
C ARG A 136 3.09 0.37 21.38
N GLU A 137 3.61 -0.12 20.27
CA GLU A 137 3.19 -1.41 19.72
C GLU A 137 4.17 -2.56 20.00
N MET A 138 5.48 -2.28 20.04
CA MET A 138 6.53 -3.32 20.14
C MET A 138 7.72 -2.92 21.03
N PRO A 139 7.51 -2.44 22.27
CA PRO A 139 8.59 -1.87 23.10
C PRO A 139 9.66 -2.90 23.55
N HIS A 140 9.38 -4.20 23.44
CA HIS A 140 10.25 -5.27 23.92
C HIS A 140 11.04 -5.99 22.81
N GLU A 141 10.84 -5.61 21.55
CA GLU A 141 11.51 -6.21 20.40
C GLU A 141 12.80 -5.46 20.02
N SER A 142 13.55 -5.92 19.02
CA SER A 142 14.69 -5.16 18.52
C SER A 142 14.23 -3.92 17.75
N PHE A 143 14.51 -2.73 18.28
CA PHE A 143 14.24 -1.46 17.60
C PHE A 143 14.83 -1.44 16.18
N LEU A 144 16.02 -2.01 15.98
CA LEU A 144 16.67 -2.01 14.67
C LEU A 144 15.86 -2.81 13.64
N HIS A 145 15.36 -4.00 14.02
CA HIS A 145 14.54 -4.81 13.12
C HIS A 145 13.18 -4.16 12.84
N PHE A 146 12.57 -3.58 13.86
CA PHE A 146 11.34 -2.81 13.72
C PHE A 146 11.52 -1.62 12.77
N PHE A 147 12.58 -0.84 12.97
CA PHE A 147 12.90 0.32 12.15
C PHE A 147 13.01 -0.02 10.67
N TRP A 148 13.77 -1.08 10.32
CA TRP A 148 13.94 -1.45 8.92
C TRP A 148 12.66 -1.97 8.26
N ALA A 149 11.83 -2.72 8.99
CA ALA A 149 10.55 -3.15 8.45
C ALA A 149 9.56 -1.99 8.32
N TRP A 150 9.49 -1.11 9.33
CA TRP A 150 8.69 0.10 9.25
C TRP A 150 9.11 0.94 8.05
N ARG A 151 10.41 1.12 7.84
CA ARG A 151 10.94 1.87 6.70
C ARG A 151 10.59 1.23 5.37
N ALA A 152 10.60 -0.11 5.27
CA ALA A 152 10.16 -0.81 4.07
C ALA A 152 8.65 -0.60 3.81
N LEU A 153 7.82 -0.65 4.85
CA LEU A 153 6.37 -0.47 4.74
C LEU A 153 6.00 0.99 4.44
N PHE A 154 6.55 1.93 5.18
CA PHE A 154 6.33 3.35 4.96
C PHE A 154 6.92 3.79 3.61
N GLY A 155 8.06 3.22 3.19
CA GLY A 155 8.61 3.41 1.85
C GLY A 155 7.63 2.96 0.76
N GLY A 156 7.03 1.78 0.91
CA GLY A 156 6.00 1.29 -0.01
C GLY A 156 4.74 2.17 -0.04
N LEU A 157 4.33 2.71 1.11
CA LEU A 157 3.23 3.68 1.20
C LEU A 157 3.57 4.94 0.39
N VAL A 158 4.74 5.52 0.61
CA VAL A 158 5.21 6.71 -0.11
C VAL A 158 5.32 6.45 -1.60
N ALA A 159 5.88 5.30 -2.02
CA ALA A 159 5.95 4.90 -3.42
C ALA A 159 4.55 4.84 -4.05
N THR A 160 3.58 4.30 -3.33
CA THR A 160 2.18 4.19 -3.79
C THR A 160 1.51 5.55 -3.95
N LEU A 161 1.71 6.45 -2.99
CA LEU A 161 1.21 7.83 -3.06
C LEU A 161 1.92 8.67 -4.13
N SER A 162 3.16 8.31 -4.47
CA SER A 162 3.96 9.03 -5.48
C SER A 162 3.74 8.54 -6.91
N PHE A 163 3.06 7.40 -7.07
CA PHE A 163 2.96 6.73 -8.36
C PHE A 163 2.04 7.48 -9.34
N PRO A 164 2.47 7.79 -10.58
CA PRO A 164 1.59 8.43 -11.55
C PRO A 164 0.51 7.47 -12.02
N LEU A 165 -0.76 7.82 -11.79
CA LEU A 165 -1.89 6.96 -12.14
C LEU A 165 -2.11 6.92 -13.66
N PRO A 166 -2.21 5.74 -14.28
CA PRO A 166 -2.56 5.63 -15.70
C PRO A 166 -4.03 6.01 -15.90
N PRO A 167 -4.39 6.76 -16.94
CA PRO A 167 -5.77 7.23 -17.14
C PRO A 167 -6.70 6.08 -17.54
N ALA A 168 -7.72 5.84 -16.73
CA ALA A 168 -8.74 4.82 -16.98
C ALA A 168 -10.14 5.23 -16.47
N HIS A 169 -11.19 4.66 -17.06
CA HIS A 169 -12.57 4.91 -16.62
C HIS A 169 -12.92 4.23 -15.30
N VAL A 170 -12.35 3.05 -15.03
CA VAL A 170 -12.57 2.28 -13.80
C VAL A 170 -11.25 1.74 -13.28
N TYR A 171 -11.01 1.88 -11.98
CA TYR A 171 -9.91 1.23 -11.29
C TYR A 171 -10.43 0.02 -10.51
N HIS A 172 -9.80 -1.13 -10.76
CA HIS A 172 -10.16 -2.39 -10.14
C HIS A 172 -8.94 -3.04 -9.51
N THR A 173 -9.02 -3.27 -8.20
CA THR A 173 -8.00 -4.02 -7.46
C THR A 173 -8.49 -5.42 -7.13
N VAL A 174 -7.58 -6.39 -7.30
CA VAL A 174 -7.81 -7.81 -6.99
C VAL A 174 -7.40 -8.14 -5.54
N SER A 175 -6.57 -7.29 -4.93
CA SER A 175 -6.00 -7.48 -3.61
C SER A 175 -6.22 -6.27 -2.68
N THR A 176 -6.05 -6.51 -1.39
CA THR A 176 -5.90 -5.47 -0.36
C THR A 176 -4.44 -5.02 -0.27
N GLY A 177 -4.14 -4.02 0.58
CA GLY A 177 -2.77 -3.53 0.76
C GLY A 177 -2.49 -2.29 -0.10
N TYR A 178 -1.31 -2.23 -0.72
CA TYR A 178 -0.93 -1.11 -1.58
C TYR A 178 -1.80 -1.02 -2.83
N ALA A 179 -2.26 -2.15 -3.36
CA ALA A 179 -3.19 -2.16 -4.49
C ALA A 179 -4.54 -1.51 -4.14
N GLY A 180 -5.05 -1.78 -2.94
CA GLY A 180 -6.26 -1.16 -2.41
C GLY A 180 -6.09 0.33 -2.16
N LEU A 181 -4.94 0.71 -1.58
CA LEU A 181 -4.59 2.11 -1.35
C LEU A 181 -4.50 2.90 -2.67
N LEU A 182 -3.81 2.35 -3.68
CA LEU A 182 -3.67 2.97 -4.98
C LEU A 182 -5.02 3.16 -5.67
N ALA A 183 -5.89 2.15 -5.58
CA ALA A 183 -7.24 2.24 -6.13
C ALA A 183 -8.08 3.30 -5.41
N ALA A 184 -7.98 3.39 -4.09
CA ALA A 184 -8.65 4.42 -3.29
C ALA A 184 -8.16 5.84 -3.65
N ARG A 185 -6.84 6.01 -3.79
CA ARG A 185 -6.24 7.26 -4.28
C ARG A 185 -6.72 7.61 -5.68
N ALA A 186 -6.82 6.64 -6.58
CA ALA A 186 -7.32 6.87 -7.93
C ALA A 186 -8.77 7.36 -7.95
N ALA A 187 -9.62 6.85 -7.06
CA ALA A 187 -10.99 7.33 -6.92
C ALA A 187 -11.07 8.80 -6.48
N ILE A 188 -10.12 9.24 -5.64
CA ILE A 188 -10.02 10.63 -5.18
C ILE A 188 -9.48 11.53 -6.29
N GLU A 189 -8.39 11.13 -6.96
CA GLU A 189 -7.67 11.95 -7.94
C GLU A 189 -8.45 12.12 -9.26
N THR A 190 -9.10 11.05 -9.72
CA THR A 190 -9.74 11.03 -11.05
C THR A 190 -11.27 11.13 -11.00
N GLY A 191 -11.88 10.98 -9.82
CA GLY A 191 -13.33 10.82 -9.68
C GLY A 191 -13.88 9.54 -10.32
N ALA A 192 -13.01 8.64 -10.82
CA ALA A 192 -13.40 7.39 -11.44
C ALA A 192 -13.99 6.41 -10.42
N GLY A 193 -14.93 5.58 -10.86
CA GLY A 193 -15.57 4.59 -10.01
C GLY A 193 -14.57 3.55 -9.49
N LEU A 194 -14.54 3.34 -8.17
CA LEU A 194 -13.76 2.28 -7.51
C LEU A 194 -14.56 0.98 -7.44
N ARG A 195 -13.98 -0.13 -7.92
CA ARG A 195 -14.58 -1.47 -7.73
C ARG A 195 -13.58 -2.44 -7.11
N PHE A 196 -13.98 -3.07 -6.01
CA PHE A 196 -13.19 -4.08 -5.30
C PHE A 196 -13.76 -5.49 -5.55
N SER A 197 -12.91 -6.48 -5.83
CA SER A 197 -13.30 -7.89 -5.75
C SER A 197 -12.30 -8.68 -4.91
N ARG A 198 -12.78 -9.35 -3.86
CA ARG A 198 -11.98 -10.29 -3.07
C ARG A 198 -12.03 -11.67 -3.73
N GLN A 199 -10.88 -12.31 -3.96
CA GLN A 199 -10.86 -13.74 -4.30
C GLN A 199 -11.10 -14.59 -3.04
N THR A 200 -12.35 -14.64 -2.61
CA THR A 200 -12.96 -15.65 -1.74
C THR A 200 -14.46 -15.35 -1.76
N GLY A 201 -15.23 -16.13 -2.56
CA GLY A 201 -16.70 -16.12 -2.59
C GLY A 201 -17.40 -14.76 -2.70
N SER A 202 -17.78 -14.36 -3.91
CA SER A 202 -18.91 -13.46 -4.21
C SER A 202 -19.41 -12.55 -3.08
N SER A 203 -18.73 -11.42 -2.86
CA SER A 203 -19.28 -10.27 -2.13
C SER A 203 -18.59 -8.99 -2.61
N THR A 204 -19.24 -8.29 -3.55
CA THR A 204 -18.96 -6.91 -3.91
C THR A 204 -19.42 -6.01 -2.77
N ARG A 205 -18.50 -5.59 -1.89
CA ARG A 205 -18.81 -4.58 -0.85
C ARG A 205 -18.71 -3.17 -1.42
N SER A 206 -19.70 -2.36 -1.08
CA SER A 206 -19.69 -0.90 -1.29
C SER A 206 -18.56 -0.25 -0.50
N THR A 207 -18.06 0.86 -1.04
CA THR A 207 -16.98 1.77 -0.58
C THR A 207 -16.90 2.18 0.90
N ARG A 208 -17.87 1.80 1.75
CA ARG A 208 -17.95 2.27 3.15
C ARG A 208 -17.12 1.45 4.14
N ASP A 209 -16.76 0.21 3.81
CA ASP A 209 -16.02 -0.68 4.73
C ASP A 209 -14.70 -1.15 4.11
N LEU A 210 -13.75 -0.22 3.96
CA LEU A 210 -12.39 -0.56 3.57
C LEU A 210 -11.57 -0.93 4.82
N PRO A 211 -11.06 -2.17 4.95
CA PRO A 211 -9.94 -2.43 5.83
C PRO A 211 -8.72 -1.83 5.15
N PHE A 212 -8.50 -0.53 5.35
CA PHE A 212 -7.22 0.11 5.09
C PHE A 212 -6.15 -0.63 5.87
N MET A 213 -4.89 -0.61 5.40
CA MET A 213 -3.74 -1.16 6.13
C MET A 213 -3.71 -0.58 7.54
N THR A 214 -4.40 -1.25 8.46
CA THR A 214 -4.41 -0.91 9.86
C THR A 214 -3.07 -1.36 10.40
N LEU A 215 -2.63 -0.77 11.50
CA LEU A 215 -1.59 -1.27 12.40
C LEU A 215 -1.55 -2.81 12.53
N ALA A 216 -2.72 -3.47 12.44
CA ALA A 216 -2.89 -4.91 12.36
C ALA A 216 -2.09 -5.62 11.25
N ALA A 217 -1.88 -5.01 10.08
CA ALA A 217 -1.06 -5.56 9.00
C ALA A 217 0.43 -5.50 9.34
N ILE A 218 0.88 -4.44 10.02
CA ILE A 218 2.24 -4.31 10.54
C ILE A 218 2.46 -5.35 11.65
N CYS A 219 1.52 -5.49 12.59
CA CYS A 219 1.58 -6.49 13.66
C CYS A 219 1.47 -7.94 13.15
N ALA A 220 0.77 -8.18 12.03
CA ALA A 220 0.68 -9.51 11.42
C ALA A 220 1.99 -9.96 10.76
N ILE A 221 2.78 -9.03 10.21
CA ILE A 221 4.11 -9.31 9.61
C ILE A 221 5.12 -9.74 10.67
N PHE A 222 4.99 -9.25 11.91
CA PHE A 222 5.89 -9.56 13.03
C PHE A 222 5.44 -10.73 13.91
N GLY A 223 4.34 -11.38 13.57
CA GLY A 223 3.78 -12.49 14.34
C GLY A 223 3.06 -11.99 15.60
N ARG A 224 1.86 -12.53 15.86
CA ARG A 224 1.23 -12.37 17.18
C ARG A 224 2.17 -12.96 18.23
N PRO A 225 2.42 -12.29 19.37
CA PRO A 225 3.07 -12.96 20.48
C PRO A 225 2.24 -14.20 20.84
N HIS A 226 2.90 -15.35 20.93
CA HIS A 226 2.35 -16.54 21.55
C HIS A 226 2.08 -16.25 23.04
N SER A 227 0.97 -15.56 23.34
CA SER A 227 0.41 -15.59 24.68
C SER A 227 -0.33 -16.91 24.84
N ARG A 228 0.42 -18.00 25.06
CA ARG A 228 -0.11 -19.14 25.82
C ARG A 228 -0.36 -18.63 27.24
N ALA A 229 -1.53 -18.03 27.45
CA ALA A 229 -2.06 -17.87 28.79
C ALA A 229 -2.29 -19.28 29.35
N MET A 230 -1.40 -19.73 30.24
CA MET A 230 -1.71 -20.87 31.11
C MET A 230 -2.95 -20.52 31.94
N PRO A 231 -3.94 -21.41 32.08
CA PRO A 231 -5.07 -21.16 32.95
C PRO A 231 -4.58 -21.11 34.41
N ARG A 232 -4.80 -19.97 35.08
CA ARG A 232 -4.66 -19.82 36.53
C ARG A 232 -5.72 -20.67 37.25
N ARG A 233 -5.51 -21.97 37.38
CA ARG A 233 -6.20 -22.86 38.34
C ARG A 233 -5.30 -24.01 38.75
N ALA A 234 -4.28 -23.74 39.56
CA ALA A 234 -3.65 -24.72 40.46
C ALA A 234 -2.58 -24.04 41.34
N MET A 235 -2.99 -23.14 42.24
CA MET A 235 -2.09 -22.69 43.32
C MET A 235 -2.90 -22.40 44.59
N LYS A 236 -3.58 -23.43 45.09
CA LYS A 236 -4.09 -23.54 46.46
C LYS A 236 -4.14 -25.02 46.85
N ARG A 237 -3.00 -25.57 47.26
CA ARG A 237 -2.84 -26.68 48.22
C ARG A 237 -1.36 -27.07 48.32
N ALA A 238 -0.61 -26.26 49.09
CA ALA A 238 0.67 -26.64 49.68
C ALA A 238 0.92 -25.70 50.88
N ARG A 239 0.00 -25.74 51.85
CA ARG A 239 0.20 -25.32 53.23
C ARG A 239 -0.65 -26.24 54.09
N ARG A 240 -0.09 -27.42 54.35
CA ARG A 240 -0.23 -28.27 55.53
C ARG A 240 0.74 -29.42 55.37
#